data_AF-A0A956B9F8-F1
#
_entry.id   AF-A0A956B9F8-F1
#
_cell.length_a   1.000
_cell.length_b   1.000
_cell.length_c   1.000
_cell.angle_alpha   90.00
_cell.angle_beta   90.00
_cell.angle_gamma   90.00
#
_symmetry.space_group_name_H-M   'P 1'
#
loop_
_entity.id
_entity.type
_entity.pdbx_description
1 polymer ?
#
loop_
_entity_poly.entity_id
_entity_poly.type
_entity_poly.pdbx_seq_one_letter_code
_entity_poly.pdbx_strand_id
1 'polypeptide(L)' 'MKLLNLMDTVASGLSAQRTRMEVASSNLANAHTTRTAEGGPYQRRDVVFSATVGEED' A
#
# COMPACT_ATOMS: atom_id res chain seq x y z
N MET A 1 -24.36 -16.97 0.08
CA MET A 1 -22.99 -16.48 0.35
C MET A 1 -22.86 -15.03 -0.14
N LYS A 2 -23.39 -14.04 0.59
CA LYS A 2 -23.33 -12.61 0.16
C LYS A 2 -22.65 -11.73 1.20
N LEU A 3 -22.82 -12.07 2.48
CA LEU A 3 -22.15 -11.40 3.59
C LEU A 3 -20.63 -11.68 3.63
N LEU A 4 -20.21 -12.93 3.37
CA LEU A 4 -18.79 -13.31 3.39
C LEU A 4 -18.01 -12.53 2.32
N ASN A 5 -18.47 -12.55 1.06
CA ASN A 5 -17.84 -11.80 -0.03
C ASN A 5 -17.77 -10.28 0.23
N LEU A 6 -18.77 -9.71 0.91
CA LEU A 6 -18.74 -8.30 1.33
C LEU A 6 -17.63 -8.06 2.36
N MET A 7 -17.49 -8.94 3.35
CA MET A 7 -16.43 -8.85 4.36
C MET A 7 -15.04 -8.97 3.72
N ASP A 8 -14.86 -9.86 2.76
CA ASP A 8 -13.59 -10.02 2.03
C ASP A 8 -13.22 -8.77 1.22
N THR A 9 -14.21 -8.14 0.59
CA THR A 9 -14.03 -6.87 -0.15
C THR A 9 -13.64 -5.73 0.80
N VAL A 10 -14.31 -5.63 1.96
CA VAL A 10 -13.99 -4.60 2.98
C VAL A 10 -12.61 -4.86 3.58
N ALA A 11 -12.28 -6.10 3.90
CA ALA A 11 -11.00 -6.48 4.48
C ALA A 11 -9.83 -6.20 3.51
N SER A 12 -9.98 -6.56 2.23
CA SER A 12 -8.97 -6.25 1.21
C SER A 12 -8.79 -4.75 1.02
N GLY A 13 -9.88 -3.97 0.99
CA GLY A 13 -9.82 -2.51 0.94
C GLY A 13 -9.11 -1.89 2.15
N LEU A 14 -9.42 -2.35 3.37
CA LEU A 14 -8.79 -1.87 4.59
C LEU A 14 -7.29 -2.21 4.63
N SER A 15 -6.92 -3.41 4.18
CA SER A 15 -5.53 -3.83 4.06
C SER A 15 -4.77 -2.93 3.09
N ALA A 16 -5.35 -2.64 1.92
CA ALA A 16 -4.75 -1.75 0.92
C ALA A 16 -4.54 -0.32 1.46
N GLN A 17 -5.51 0.21 2.23
CA GLN A 17 -5.36 1.53 2.86
C GLN A 17 -4.31 1.52 3.99
N ARG A 18 -4.18 0.44 4.75
CA ARG A 18 -3.09 0.30 5.74
C ARG A 18 -1.72 0.42 5.06
N THR A 19 -1.50 -0.29 3.96
CA THR A 19 -0.26 -0.18 3.18
C THR A 19 0.00 1.24 2.70
N ARG A 20 -1.05 1.96 2.25
CA ARG A 20 -0.90 3.38 1.88
C ARG A 20 -0.45 4.25 3.05
N MET A 21 -0.98 4.03 4.25
CA MET A 21 -0.54 4.75 5.46
C MET A 21 0.91 4.42 5.81
N GLU A 22 1.32 3.15 5.72
CA GLU A 22 2.70 2.73 5.98
C GLU A 22 3.68 3.40 5.00
N VAL A 23 3.34 3.46 3.72
CA VAL A 23 4.16 4.15 2.70
C VAL A 23 4.22 5.65 2.97
N ALA A 24 3.11 6.29 3.30
CA ALA A 24 3.09 7.71 3.65
C ALA A 24 3.96 8.01 4.88
N SER A 25 3.89 7.17 5.91
CA SER A 25 4.72 7.26 7.12
C SER A 25 6.20 7.09 6.79
N SER A 26 6.55 6.11 5.97
CA SER A 26 7.93 5.89 5.51
C SER A 26 8.48 7.08 4.73
N ASN A 27 7.68 7.66 3.82
CA ASN A 27 8.07 8.87 3.08
C ASN A 27 8.31 10.05 4.03
N LEU A 28 7.43 10.26 5.01
CA LEU A 28 7.58 11.33 6.00
C LEU A 28 8.85 11.14 6.84
N ALA A 29 9.08 9.93 7.33
CA ALA A 29 10.26 9.61 8.14
C ALA A 29 11.58 9.83 7.38
N ASN A 30 11.57 9.69 6.05
CA ASN A 30 12.76 9.80 5.21
C ASN A 30 12.82 11.08 4.36
N ALA A 31 11.91 12.04 4.58
CA ALA A 31 11.77 13.24 3.73
C ALA A 31 13.04 14.11 3.65
N HIS A 32 13.94 13.98 4.63
CA HIS A 32 15.20 14.72 4.70
C HIS A 32 16.45 13.83 4.55
N THR A 33 16.28 12.56 4.18
CA THR A 33 17.40 11.63 4.00
C THR A 33 18.11 11.91 2.69
N THR A 34 19.34 12.45 2.75
CA THR A 34 20.17 12.78 1.58
C THR A 34 21.18 11.69 1.22
N ARG A 35 21.30 10.65 2.05
CA ARG A 35 22.21 9.51 1.84
C ARG A 35 21.57 8.21 2.31
N THR A 36 21.17 7.35 1.38
CA THR A 36 20.72 5.97 1.65
C THR A 36 21.90 4.99 1.64
N ALA A 37 21.64 3.73 1.97
CA ALA A 37 22.65 2.66 1.92
C ALA A 37 23.16 2.40 0.49
N GLU A 38 22.30 2.60 -0.51
CA GLU A 38 22.62 2.50 -1.94
C GLU A 38 23.30 3.78 -2.47
N GLY A 39 23.33 4.84 -1.66
CA GLY A 39 23.83 6.17 -2.02
C GLY A 39 22.75 7.08 -2.61
N GLY A 40 22.94 8.39 -2.42
CA GLY A 40 22.01 9.42 -2.90
C GLY A 40 20.81 9.68 -1.98
N PRO A 41 19.94 10.66 -2.35
CA PRO A 41 18.79 11.03 -1.55
C PRO A 41 17.66 9.99 -1.64
N TYR A 42 16.85 9.94 -0.58
CA TYR A 42 15.65 9.10 -0.56
C TYR A 42 14.68 9.50 -1.67
N GLN A 43 14.12 8.49 -2.34
CA GLN A 43 13.08 8.66 -3.35
C GLN A 43 11.74 8.28 -2.76
N ARG A 44 10.77 9.21 -2.81
CA ARG A 44 9.41 8.96 -2.32
C ARG A 44 8.77 7.79 -3.06
N ARG A 45 7.95 7.02 -2.34
CA ARG A 45 7.22 5.88 -2.88
C ARG A 45 5.72 6.20 -2.90
N ASP A 46 5.05 5.82 -3.97
CA ASP A 46 3.60 5.97 -4.12
C ASP A 46 2.95 4.59 -4.29
N VAL A 47 1.73 4.44 -3.77
CA VAL A 47 0.95 3.19 -3.87
C VAL A 47 -0.01 3.29 -5.06
N VAL A 48 -0.01 2.25 -5.88
CA VAL A 48 -0.97 2.06 -6.98
C VAL A 48 -1.87 0.88 -6.63
N PHE A 49 -3.19 1.11 -6.61
CA PHE A 49 -4.16 0.05 -6.39
C PHE A 49 -4.54 -0.60 -7.71
N SER A 50 -4.74 -1.92 -7.68
CA SER A 50 -5.32 -2.70 -8.76
C SER A 50 -6.38 -3.63 -8.19
N ALA A 51 -7.43 -3.88 -8.96
CA ALA A 51 -8.35 -4.96 -8.66
C ALA A 51 -7.63 -6.30 -8.86
N THR A 52 -7.91 -7.27 -8.00
CA THR A 52 -7.60 -8.67 -8.26
C THR A 52 -8.65 -9.19 -9.24
N VAL A 53 -8.23 -9.71 -10.39
CA VAL A 53 -9.13 -10.49 -11.26
C VAL A 53 -9.54 -11.70 -10.42
N GLY A 54 -10.82 -11.79 -10.05
CA GLY A 54 -11.33 -12.99 -9.39
C GLY A 54 -11.22 -14.15 -10.38
N GLU A 55 -10.75 -15.31 -9.92
CA GLU A 55 -11.01 -16.55 -10.64
C GLU A 55 -12.52 -16.67 -10.83
N GLU A 56 -12.97 -16.54 -12.08
CA GLU A 56 -14.30 -16.89 -12.52
C GLU A 56 -14.34 -18.42 -12.65
N ASP A 57 -14.87 -19.09 -11.64
CA ASP A 57 -15.52 -20.41 -11.77
C ASP A 57 -17.03 -20.24 -11.67
#